data_AF-A0A7W4E1T6-F1
#
_entry.id   AF-A0A7W4E1T6-F1
#
_cell.length_a   1.000
_cell.length_b   1.000
_cell.length_c   1.000
_cell.angle_alpha   90.00
_cell.angle_beta   90.00
_cell.angle_gamma   90.00
#
_symmetry.space_group_name_H-M   'P 1'
#
loop_
_entity.id
_entity.type
_entity.pdbx_description
1 polymer ?
#
loop_
_entity_poly.entity_id
_entity_poly.type
_entity_poly.pdbx_seq_one_letter_code
_entity_poly.pdbx_strand_id
1 'polypeptide(L)'
;MKNLKFLFAFLVYCATFSCSAVPSQKDNNKGELGLSISNPIKVNSVPEEYQYIRENCEGCRVISQALINKGKSYYDELKVQKPDGTTVSYFFDINSFYLDF
;
A
#
# COMPACT_ATOMS: atom_id res chain seq x y z
N MET A 1 57.84 39.14 6.95
CA MET A 1 57.73 38.62 5.56
C MET A 1 56.28 38.69 5.15
N LYS A 2 56.04 39.26 3.97
CA LYS A 2 54.72 39.51 3.39
C LYS A 2 54.11 38.20 2.86
N ASN A 3 52.77 38.19 2.82
CA ASN A 3 51.91 37.36 1.97
C ASN A 3 51.70 35.90 2.39
N LEU A 4 50.50 35.61 2.89
CA LEU A 4 49.88 34.33 2.62
C LEU A 4 48.42 34.58 2.22
N LYS A 5 48.22 34.74 0.91
CA LYS A 5 46.92 34.76 0.26
C LYS A 5 46.43 33.30 0.21
N PHE A 6 45.51 32.92 1.08
CA PHE A 6 44.67 31.75 0.82
C PHE A 6 43.33 32.23 0.31
N LEU A 7 43.17 32.10 -1.02
CA LEU A 7 41.90 32.25 -1.73
C LEU A 7 40.98 31.11 -1.30
N PHE A 8 39.96 31.42 -0.50
CA PHE A 8 38.79 30.56 -0.34
C PHE A 8 37.92 30.68 -1.60
N ALA A 9 38.23 29.89 -2.61
CA ALA A 9 37.38 29.66 -3.75
C ALA A 9 36.71 28.30 -3.60
N PHE A 10 35.56 28.27 -2.92
CA PHE A 10 34.59 27.18 -3.09
C PHE A 10 33.18 27.75 -2.91
N LEU A 11 32.87 28.71 -3.79
CA LEU A 11 31.54 29.28 -3.95
C LEU A 11 30.73 28.35 -4.87
N VAL A 12 29.62 27.88 -4.33
CA VAL A 12 28.38 27.52 -5.04
C VAL A 12 28.49 26.35 -6.03
N TYR A 13 28.34 25.14 -5.50
CA TYR A 13 27.76 24.04 -6.26
C TYR A 13 26.48 23.60 -5.54
N CYS A 14 25.42 24.41 -5.67
CA CYS A 14 24.11 24.09 -5.12
C CYS A 14 23.04 24.13 -6.22
N ALA A 15 22.55 22.92 -6.49
CA ALA A 15 21.16 22.58 -6.78
C ALA A 15 20.47 23.22 -7.98
N THR A 16 20.53 22.53 -9.12
CA THR A 16 19.37 22.45 -10.03
C THR A 16 19.14 20.99 -10.43
N PHE A 17 18.70 20.18 -9.47
CA PHE A 17 18.06 18.91 -9.78
C PHE A 17 16.60 19.21 -10.12
N SER A 18 16.33 19.48 -11.39
CA SER A 18 14.96 19.66 -11.90
C SER A 18 14.23 18.32 -11.79
N CYS A 19 13.41 18.17 -10.76
CA CYS A 19 12.49 17.05 -10.63
C CYS A 19 11.30 17.31 -11.57
N SER A 20 11.32 16.71 -12.76
CA SER A 20 10.15 16.68 -13.63
C SER A 20 9.14 15.70 -13.04
N ALA A 21 8.16 16.20 -12.28
CA ALA A 21 7.02 15.41 -11.85
C ALA A 21 6.17 15.06 -13.08
N VAL A 22 6.29 13.83 -13.57
CA VAL A 22 5.37 13.27 -14.56
C VAL A 22 4.03 13.04 -13.85
N PRO A 23 2.91 13.65 -14.29
CA PRO A 23 1.60 13.31 -13.76
C PRO A 23 1.29 11.86 -14.18
N SER A 24 1.38 10.94 -13.21
CA SER A 24 0.89 9.58 -13.38
C SER A 24 -0.61 9.65 -13.62
N GLN A 25 -1.02 9.32 -14.85
CA GLN A 25 -2.42 9.23 -15.25
C GLN A 25 -3.06 8.07 -14.47
N LYS A 26 -3.63 8.40 -13.31
CA LYS A 26 -4.41 7.47 -12.49
C LYS A 26 -5.67 7.13 -13.29
N ASP A 27 -5.68 5.94 -13.87
CA ASP A 27 -6.82 5.39 -14.60
C ASP A 27 -7.99 5.20 -13.61
N ASN A 28 -9.00 6.09 -13.67
CA ASN A 28 -10.04 6.24 -12.65
C ASN A 28 -11.18 5.21 -12.75
N ASN A 29 -11.03 4.12 -13.51
CA ASN A 29 -12.13 3.16 -13.78
C ASN A 29 -11.86 1.71 -13.35
N LYS A 30 -10.86 1.45 -12.51
CA LYS A 30 -10.80 0.22 -11.73
C LYS A 30 -11.02 0.60 -10.27
N GLY A 31 -12.14 0.17 -9.68
CA GLY A 31 -12.36 0.28 -8.23
C GLY A 31 -11.11 -0.22 -7.49
N GLU A 32 -10.70 0.49 -6.43
CA GLU A 32 -9.45 0.21 -5.73
C GLU A 32 -9.39 -1.28 -5.32
N LEU A 33 -8.28 -1.94 -5.67
CA LEU A 33 -8.07 -3.37 -5.46
C LEU A 33 -8.27 -3.70 -3.97
N GLY A 34 -9.07 -4.74 -3.71
CA GLY A 34 -9.36 -5.21 -2.37
C GLY A 34 -10.44 -4.42 -1.63
N LEU A 35 -10.92 -3.28 -2.13
CA LEU A 35 -11.93 -2.48 -1.40
C LEU A 35 -13.38 -2.89 -1.72
N SER A 36 -13.57 -3.94 -2.51
CA SER A 36 -14.88 -4.52 -2.80
C SER A 36 -14.76 -5.99 -3.17
N ILE A 37 -15.83 -6.76 -2.92
CA ILE A 37 -15.95 -8.16 -3.36
C ILE A 37 -15.93 -8.29 -4.90
N SER A 38 -16.24 -7.22 -5.64
CA SER A 38 -16.12 -7.22 -7.12
C SER A 38 -14.68 -7.13 -7.62
N ASN A 39 -13.74 -6.67 -6.79
CA ASN A 39 -12.32 -6.59 -7.13
C ASN A 39 -11.46 -7.00 -5.92
N PRO A 40 -11.54 -8.27 -5.48
CA PRO A 40 -10.85 -8.74 -4.29
C PRO A 40 -9.36 -8.94 -4.55
N ILE A 41 -8.57 -8.99 -3.49
CA ILE A 41 -7.14 -9.35 -3.54
C ILE A 41 -7.03 -10.87 -3.61
N LYS A 42 -6.28 -11.41 -4.57
CA LYS A 42 -6.02 -12.84 -4.67
C LYS A 42 -4.81 -13.22 -3.81
N VAL A 43 -4.97 -14.26 -3.00
CA VAL A 43 -3.94 -14.82 -2.13
C VAL A 43 -3.97 -16.35 -2.23
N ASN A 44 -2.88 -17.00 -1.82
CA ASN A 44 -2.78 -18.46 -1.78
C ASN A 44 -2.87 -19.01 -0.35
N SER A 45 -2.88 -18.14 0.66
CA SER A 45 -3.02 -18.55 2.06
C SER A 45 -3.44 -17.39 2.96
N VAL A 46 -4.00 -17.70 4.13
CA VAL A 46 -4.36 -16.69 5.14
C VAL A 46 -3.15 -15.82 5.57
N PRO A 47 -1.94 -16.36 5.81
CA PRO A 47 -0.77 -15.52 6.11
C PRO A 47 -0.46 -14.45 5.05
N GLU A 48 -0.72 -14.72 3.77
CA GLU A 48 -0.52 -13.75 2.68
C GLU A 48 -1.48 -12.56 2.78
N GLU A 49 -2.70 -12.74 3.32
CA GLU A 49 -3.66 -11.67 3.55
C GLU A 49 -3.11 -10.64 4.55
N TYR A 50 -2.61 -11.13 5.67
CA TYR A 50 -1.99 -10.28 6.69
C TYR A 50 -0.68 -9.65 6.21
N GLN A 51 0.07 -10.35 5.36
CA GLN A 51 1.26 -9.80 4.72
C GLN A 51 0.91 -8.62 3.81
N TYR A 52 -0.10 -8.79 2.95
CA TYR A 52 -0.61 -7.73 2.09
C TYR A 52 -0.99 -6.48 2.90
N ILE A 53 -1.72 -6.64 4.00
CA ILE A 53 -2.09 -5.50 4.86
C ILE A 53 -0.84 -4.77 5.40
N ARG A 54 0.18 -5.51 5.86
CA ARG A 54 1.42 -4.90 6.38
C ARG A 54 2.20 -4.15 5.31
N GLU A 55 2.20 -4.65 4.07
CA GLU A 55 2.93 -4.06 2.95
C GLU A 55 2.19 -2.86 2.31
N ASN A 56 0.85 -2.84 2.37
CA ASN A 56 0.02 -1.88 1.65
C ASN A 56 -0.75 -0.90 2.53
N CYS A 57 -0.80 -1.10 3.85
CA CYS A 57 -1.53 -0.25 4.80
C CYS A 57 -0.62 0.11 5.98
N GLU A 58 0.22 1.13 5.78
CA GLU A 58 1.19 1.56 6.78
C GLU A 58 0.52 2.00 8.09
N GLY A 59 0.98 1.46 9.21
CA GLY A 59 0.45 1.76 10.55
C GLY A 59 -0.97 1.25 10.80
N CYS A 60 -1.55 0.49 9.87
CA CYS A 60 -2.89 -0.06 10.04
C CYS A 60 -2.89 -1.23 11.03
N ARG A 61 -3.93 -1.29 11.87
CA ARG A 61 -4.17 -2.41 12.78
C ARG A 61 -5.40 -3.19 12.32
N VAL A 62 -5.27 -4.50 12.13
CA VAL A 62 -6.43 -5.37 11.91
C VAL A 62 -7.29 -5.37 13.18
N ILE A 63 -8.56 -5.03 13.05
CA ILE A 63 -9.52 -4.92 14.16
C ILE A 63 -10.67 -5.92 14.07
N SER A 64 -10.90 -6.53 12.90
CA SER A 64 -11.90 -7.57 12.71
C SER A 64 -11.53 -8.44 11.51
N GLN A 65 -11.92 -9.71 11.57
CA GLN A 65 -11.91 -10.64 10.46
C GLN A 65 -13.31 -11.27 10.33
N ALA A 66 -13.79 -11.46 9.11
CA ALA A 66 -15.06 -12.15 8.83
C ALA A 66 -14.98 -12.96 7.54
N LEU A 67 -15.60 -14.14 7.53
CA LEU A 67 -15.82 -14.92 6.32
C LEU A 67 -17.09 -14.43 5.62
N ILE A 68 -16.99 -14.14 4.33
CA ILE A 68 -18.09 -13.72 3.47
C ILE A 68 -18.37 -14.78 2.43
N ASN A 69 -19.61 -15.28 2.39
CA ASN A 69 -20.11 -16.14 1.34
C ASN A 69 -20.95 -15.33 0.34
N LYS A 70 -20.60 -15.40 -0.94
CA LYS A 70 -21.41 -14.86 -2.03
C LYS A 70 -21.64 -15.92 -3.10
N GLY A 71 -22.72 -16.68 -2.93
CA GLY A 71 -23.11 -17.73 -3.87
C GLY A 71 -22.20 -18.95 -3.74
N LYS A 72 -21.31 -19.13 -4.71
CA LYS A 72 -20.31 -20.23 -4.71
C LYS A 72 -18.91 -19.77 -4.34
N SER A 73 -18.76 -18.49 -4.03
CA SER A 73 -17.47 -17.88 -3.75
C SER A 73 -17.35 -17.48 -2.30
N TYR A 74 -16.16 -17.69 -1.75
CA TYR A 74 -15.76 -17.36 -0.39
C TYR A 74 -14.71 -16.27 -0.40
N TYR A 75 -14.83 -15.35 0.56
CA TYR A 75 -13.91 -14.24 0.72
C TYR A 75 -13.65 -14.01 2.20
N ASP A 76 -12.42 -13.63 2.54
CA ASP A 76 -12.13 -13.10 3.86
C ASP A 76 -12.17 -11.57 3.82
N GLU A 77 -12.86 -10.98 4.79
CA GLU A 77 -12.87 -9.54 5.04
C GLU A 77 -11.96 -9.24 6.24
N LEU A 78 -10.89 -8.47 6.01
CA LEU A 78 -10.09 -7.88 7.08
C LEU A 78 -10.45 -6.41 7.22
N LYS A 79 -11.08 -6.06 8.34
CA LYS A 79 -11.30 -4.65 8.70
C LYS A 79 -10.09 -4.13 9.45
N VAL A 80 -9.54 -3.03 8.97
CA VAL A 80 -8.39 -2.36 9.59
C VAL A 80 -8.77 -0.98 10.09
N GLN A 81 -8.11 -0.56 11.18
CA GLN A 81 -8.09 0.82 11.66
C GLN A 81 -6.79 1.48 11.21
N LYS A 82 -6.90 2.63 10.55
CA LYS A 82 -5.77 3.48 10.16
C LYS A 82 -5.27 4.32 11.35
N PRO A 83 -4.06 4.91 11.26
CA PRO A 83 -3.52 5.79 12.31
C PRO A 83 -4.41 7.00 12.63
N ASP A 84 -5.17 7.49 11.65
CA ASP A 84 -6.13 8.59 11.81
C ASP A 84 -7.45 8.17 12.49
N GLY A 85 -7.57 6.90 12.87
CA GLY A 85 -8.75 6.33 13.53
C GLY A 85 -9.84 5.85 12.57
N THR A 86 -9.75 6.16 11.28
CA THR A 86 -10.72 5.69 10.28
C THR A 86 -10.58 4.19 10.03
N THR A 87 -11.64 3.57 9.48
CA THR A 87 -11.63 2.14 9.19
C THR A 87 -11.83 1.85 7.71
N VAL A 88 -11.14 0.83 7.21
CA VAL A 88 -11.27 0.33 5.84
C VAL A 88 -11.39 -1.20 5.88
N SER A 89 -12.20 -1.77 4.99
CA SER A 89 -12.30 -3.21 4.80
C SER A 89 -11.55 -3.63 3.54
N TYR A 90 -10.73 -4.67 3.66
CA TYR A 90 -10.07 -5.36 2.56
C TYR A 90 -10.70 -6.73 2.36
N PHE A 91 -11.01 -7.07 1.12
CA PHE A 91 -11.63 -8.34 0.71
C PHE A 91 -10.60 -9.19 -0.04
N PHE A 92 -10.44 -10.42 0.43
CA PHE A 92 -9.49 -11.41 -0.10
C PHE A 92 -10.26 -12.58 -0.74
N ASP A 93 -9.85 -12.98 -1.93
CA ASP A 93 -10.34 -14.17 -2.62
C ASP A 93 -9.58 -15.39 -2.12
N ILE A 94 -10.28 -16.25 -1.39
CA ILE A 94 -9.73 -17.45 -0.73
C ILE A 94 -10.19 -18.75 -1.40
N ASN A 95 -10.85 -18.65 -2.56
CA ASN A 95 -11.48 -19.81 -3.22
C ASN A 95 -10.46 -20.88 -3.66
N SER A 96 -9.19 -20.50 -3.79
CA SER A 96 -8.08 -21.40 -4.15
C SER A 96 -7.68 -22.38 -3.04
N PHE A 97 -8.04 -22.12 -1.78
CA PHE A 97 -7.62 -22.96 -0.65
C PHE A 97 -8.69 -23.19 0.43
N TYR A 98 -9.79 -22.43 0.43
CA TYR A 98 -10.83 -22.56 1.46
C TYR A 98 -11.58 -23.90 1.43
N LEU A 99 -11.76 -24.48 0.23
CA LEU A 99 -12.49 -25.73 0.05
C LEU A 99 -11.62 -26.98 0.23
N ASP A 100 -10.33 -26.82 0.51
CA ASP A 100 -9.39 -27.92 0.73
C ASP A 100 -9.32 -28.37 2.21
N PHE A 101 -10.18 -27.79 3.07
CA PHE A 101 -10.29 -28.11 4.50
C PHE A 101 -11.40 -29.13 4.82
#